data_AF-A0A3D0TTA3-F1
#
_entry.id   AF-A0A3D0TTA3-F1
#
_cell.length_a   1.000
_cell.length_b   1.000
_cell.length_c   1.000
_cell.angle_alpha   90.00
_cell.angle_beta   90.00
_cell.angle_gamma   90.00
#
_symmetry.space_group_name_H-M   'P 1'
#
loop_
_entity.id
_entity.type
_entity.pdbx_description
1 polymer ?
#
loop_
_entity_poly.entity_id
_entity_poly.type
_entity_poly.pdbx_seq_one_letter_code
_entity_poly.pdbx_strand_id
1 'polypeptide(L)'
;MSEINQNEVKKPTKFFGLSRNVISMGAVSFLNDLSSDMIFPFIPIFLTSVLGASTAFVGLVEGIADATASILKVVAGRLSDKWGVRKPFTVFGYSLSAIMKPLLAFTTAPWQVL
;
A
#
# COMPACT_ATOMS: atom_id res chain seq x y z
N MET A 1 -28.79 -32.49 -33.77
CA MET A 1 -27.43 -32.05 -34.15
C MET A 1 -27.44 -30.52 -34.03
N SER A 2 -26.97 -29.86 -32.99
CA SER A 2 -26.04 -30.15 -31.90
C SER A 2 -26.40 -29.25 -30.71
N GLU A 3 -26.70 -29.83 -29.54
CA GLU A 3 -26.81 -29.07 -28.29
C GLU A 3 -25.40 -28.59 -27.92
N ILE A 4 -25.19 -27.28 -27.96
CA ILE A 4 -23.92 -26.66 -27.59
C ILE A 4 -23.83 -26.73 -26.07
N ASN A 5 -22.96 -27.64 -25.63
CA ASN A 5 -22.51 -27.86 -24.26
C ASN A 5 -22.16 -26.51 -23.59
N GLN A 6 -23.03 -26.08 -22.68
CA GLN A 6 -22.83 -24.87 -21.89
C GLN A 6 -21.64 -25.10 -20.96
N ASN A 7 -20.50 -24.54 -21.37
CA ASN A 7 -19.34 -24.18 -20.56
C ASN A 7 -19.55 -24.44 -19.07
N GLU A 8 -18.88 -25.47 -18.56
CA GLU A 8 -18.70 -25.68 -17.13
C GLU A 8 -18.12 -24.40 -16.50
N VAL A 9 -19.01 -23.58 -15.96
CA VAL A 9 -18.66 -22.44 -15.12
C VAL A 9 -17.99 -23.05 -13.89
N LYS A 10 -16.65 -23.10 -13.90
CA LYS A 10 -15.83 -23.53 -12.77
C LYS A 10 -16.35 -22.83 -11.52
N LYS A 11 -17.10 -23.57 -10.69
CA LYS A 11 -17.61 -23.07 -9.42
C LYS A 11 -16.41 -22.55 -8.64
N PRO A 12 -16.39 -21.28 -8.21
CA PRO A 12 -15.27 -20.75 -7.46
C PRO A 12 -15.13 -21.63 -6.21
N THR A 13 -13.98 -22.29 -6.08
CA THR A 13 -13.64 -23.12 -4.93
C THR A 13 -13.73 -22.24 -3.69
N LYS A 14 -14.84 -22.39 -2.93
CA LYS A 14 -15.09 -21.67 -1.68
C LYS A 14 -14.28 -22.35 -0.59
N PHE A 15 -13.19 -21.72 -0.16
CA PHE A 15 -12.52 -22.10 1.08
C PHE A 15 -13.12 -21.21 2.19
N PHE A 16 -13.64 -21.80 3.27
CA PHE A 16 -14.36 -21.08 4.34
C PHE A 16 -15.58 -20.22 3.93
N GLY A 17 -16.19 -20.46 2.76
CA GLY A 17 -17.31 -19.66 2.25
C GLY A 17 -16.92 -18.33 1.58
N LEU A 18 -15.62 -18.01 1.55
CA LEU A 18 -15.06 -16.81 0.91
C LEU A 18 -14.49 -17.14 -0.47
N SER A 19 -14.47 -16.15 -1.37
CA SER A 19 -13.86 -16.32 -2.69
C SER A 19 -12.34 -16.39 -2.59
N ARG A 20 -11.70 -17.16 -3.48
CA ARG A 20 -10.22 -17.27 -3.56
C ARG A 20 -9.53 -15.90 -3.70
N ASN A 21 -10.18 -14.94 -4.36
CA ASN A 21 -9.68 -13.58 -4.50
C ASN A 21 -9.65 -12.83 -3.17
N VAL A 22 -10.65 -13.02 -2.30
CA VAL A 22 -10.70 -12.39 -0.97
C VAL A 22 -9.58 -12.92 -0.08
N ILE A 23 -9.37 -14.24 -0.08
CA ILE A 23 -8.28 -14.86 0.70
C ILE A 23 -6.92 -14.39 0.19
N SER A 24 -6.73 -14.34 -1.14
CA SER A 24 -5.47 -13.89 -1.73
C SER A 24 -5.18 -12.40 -1.44
N MET A 25 -6.18 -11.53 -1.62
CA MET A 25 -6.05 -10.11 -1.28
C MET A 25 -5.85 -9.89 0.23
N GLY A 26 -6.52 -10.68 1.06
CA GLY A 26 -6.36 -10.64 2.51
C GLY A 26 -4.95 -11.00 2.94
N ALA A 27 -4.38 -12.07 2.38
CA ALA A 27 -3.00 -12.46 2.65
C ALA A 27 -1.99 -11.39 2.19
N VAL A 28 -2.20 -10.81 0.99
CA VAL A 28 -1.33 -9.73 0.48
C VAL A 28 -1.41 -8.48 1.36
N SER A 29 -2.61 -8.05 1.76
CA SER A 29 -2.78 -6.90 2.66
C SER A 29 -2.13 -7.18 4.01
N PHE A 30 -2.42 -8.34 4.61
CA PHE A 30 -1.86 -8.72 5.89
C PHE A 30 -0.33 -8.67 5.90
N LEU A 31 0.33 -9.25 4.89
CA LEU A 31 1.79 -9.22 4.79
C LEU A 31 2.33 -7.81 4.56
N ASN A 32 1.63 -7.00 3.75
CA ASN A 32 1.99 -5.61 3.52
C ASN A 32 1.90 -4.76 4.78
N ASP A 33 0.82 -4.92 5.54
CA ASP A 33 0.54 -4.15 6.74
C ASP A 33 1.51 -4.55 7.85
N LEU A 34 1.72 -5.86 8.06
CA LEU A 34 2.74 -6.37 8.97
C LEU A 34 4.13 -5.80 8.66
N SER A 35 4.53 -5.77 7.39
CA SER A 35 5.84 -5.24 6.99
C SER A 35 5.95 -3.74 7.25
N SER A 36 4.86 -2.98 7.08
CA SER A 36 4.87 -1.53 7.21
C SER A 36 4.81 -1.10 8.68
N ASP A 37 4.01 -1.79 9.49
CA ASP A 37 3.90 -1.57 10.93
C ASP A 37 5.18 -1.94 11.69
N MET A 38 5.96 -2.89 11.17
CA MET A 38 7.27 -3.20 11.72
C MET A 38 8.29 -2.08 11.53
N ILE A 39 8.17 -1.23 10.50
CA ILE A 39 9.16 -0.19 10.18
C ILE A 39 8.78 1.14 10.83
N PHE A 40 7.48 1.44 10.91
CA PHE A 40 6.95 2.73 11.36
C PHE A 40 7.56 3.23 12.69
N PRO A 41 7.67 2.41 13.75
CA PRO A 41 8.24 2.83 15.03
C PRO A 41 9.74 3.13 14.98
N PHE A 42 10.45 2.59 13.98
CA PHE A 42 11.88 2.79 13.85
C PHE A 42 12.23 4.12 13.16
N ILE A 43 11.31 4.73 12.41
CA ILE A 43 11.58 5.99 11.69
C ILE A 43 11.95 7.13 12.66
N PRO A 44 11.18 7.40 13.75
CA PRO A 44 11.55 8.43 14.72
C PRO A 44 12.89 8.15 15.41
N ILE A 45 13.13 6.88 15.76
CA ILE A 45 14.35 6.45 16.44
C ILE A 45 15.57 6.62 15.52
N PHE A 46 15.45 6.24 14.24
CA PHE A 46 16.52 6.40 13.26
C PHE A 46 16.83 7.88 12.99
N LEU A 47 15.79 8.69 12.79
CA LEU A 47 15.96 10.13 12.54
C LEU A 47 16.62 10.85 13.72
N THR A 48 16.22 10.53 14.95
CA THR A 48 16.78 11.19 16.15
C THR A 48 18.13 10.62 16.58
N SER A 49 18.28 9.30 16.57
CA SER A 49 19.45 8.62 17.16
C SER A 49 20.61 8.41 16.19
N VAL A 50 20.33 8.24 14.89
CA VAL A 50 21.36 8.00 13.86
C VAL A 50 21.66 9.28 13.09
N LEU A 51 20.62 10.01 12.67
CA LEU A 51 20.75 11.23 11.86
C LEU A 51 20.83 12.52 12.70
N GLY A 52 20.61 12.45 14.02
CA GLY A 52 20.68 13.61 14.92
C GLY A 52 19.58 14.66 14.69
N ALA A 53 18.48 14.29 14.04
CA ALA A 53 17.37 15.20 13.77
C ALA A 53 16.64 15.60 15.07
N SER A 54 16.14 16.83 15.12
CA SER A 54 15.33 17.29 16.26
C SER A 54 13.95 16.64 16.26
N THR A 55 13.34 16.52 17.44
CA THR A 55 11.96 16.02 17.59
C THR A 55 10.95 16.85 16.80
N ALA A 56 11.18 18.16 16.67
CA ALA A 56 10.37 19.05 15.83
C ALA A 56 10.46 18.69 14.35
N PHE A 57 11.63 18.27 13.86
CA PHE A 57 11.81 17.83 12.48
C PHE A 57 11.10 16.51 12.20
N VAL A 58 11.15 15.56 13.13
CA VAL A 58 10.37 14.30 13.03
C VAL A 58 8.87 14.58 12.92
N GLY A 59 8.34 15.48 13.77
CA GLY A 59 6.94 15.88 13.69
C GLY A 59 6.56 16.55 12.37
N LEU A 60 7.47 17.30 11.75
CA LEU A 60 7.27 17.85 10.40
C LEU A 60 7.19 16.76 9.33
N VAL A 61 8.10 15.78 9.37
CA VAL A 61 8.13 14.66 8.43
C VAL A 61 6.85 13.83 8.56
N GLU A 62 6.47 13.44 9.77
CA GLU A 62 5.23 12.69 10.02
C GLU A 62 4.00 13.50 9.58
N GLY A 63 3.96 14.80 9.90
CA GLY A 63 2.86 15.68 9.49
C GLY A 63 2.71 15.79 7.96
N ILE A 64 3.81 15.96 7.23
CA ILE A 64 3.79 16.05 5.76
C ILE A 64 3.40 14.71 5.14
N ALA A 65 3.94 13.60 5.68
CA ALA A 65 3.61 12.26 5.22
C ALA A 65 2.11 11.97 5.38
N ASP A 66 1.55 12.23 6.56
CA ASP A 66 0.13 11.98 6.83
C ASP A 66 -0.80 12.92 6.05
N ALA A 67 -0.43 14.19 5.91
CA ALA A 67 -1.18 15.14 5.09
C ALA A 67 -1.22 14.70 3.63
N THR A 68 -0.07 14.32 3.08
CA THR A 68 0.07 13.84 1.69
C THR A 68 -0.73 12.56 1.49
N ALA A 69 -0.59 11.59 2.38
CA ALA A 69 -1.34 10.33 2.33
C ALA A 69 -2.85 10.57 2.39
N SER A 70 -3.31 11.47 3.26
CA SER A 70 -4.73 11.78 3.42
C SER A 70 -5.31 12.46 2.18
N ILE A 71 -4.61 13.44 1.61
CA ILE A 71 -5.03 14.09 0.35
C ILE A 71 -5.09 13.05 -0.77
N LEU A 72 -4.05 12.22 -0.89
CA LEU A 72 -3.96 11.23 -1.97
C LEU A 72 -5.06 10.17 -1.85
N LYS A 73 -5.40 9.71 -0.64
CA LYS A 73 -6.54 8.80 -0.40
C LYS A 73 -7.85 9.41 -0.90
N VAL A 74 -8.12 10.68 -0.59
CA VAL A 74 -9.36 11.35 -1.01
C VAL A 74 -9.41 11.53 -2.52
N VAL A 75 -8.31 11.99 -3.13
CA VAL A 75 -8.24 12.24 -4.58
C VAL A 75 -8.30 10.92 -5.36
N ALA A 76 -7.48 9.93 -5.00
CA ALA A 76 -7.44 8.63 -5.67
C ALA A 76 -8.74 7.84 -5.45
N GLY A 77 -9.34 7.92 -4.26
CA GLY A 77 -10.64 7.32 -3.97
C GLY A 77 -11.74 7.90 -4.85
N ARG A 78 -11.87 9.23 -4.88
CA ARG A 78 -12.87 9.91 -5.75
C ARG A 78 -12.63 9.62 -7.23
N LEU A 79 -11.38 9.60 -7.69
CA LEU A 79 -11.06 9.34 -9.09
C LEU A 79 -11.33 7.88 -9.49
N SER A 80 -10.96 6.93 -8.62
CA SER A 80 -11.25 5.50 -8.79
C SER A 80 -12.75 5.24 -8.85
N ASP A 81 -13.53 5.86 -7.96
CA ASP A 81 -14.98 5.69 -7.93
C ASP A 81 -15.68 6.35 -9.12
N LYS A 82 -15.19 7.52 -9.57
CA LYS A 82 -15.72 8.20 -10.76
C LYS A 82 -15.52 7.39 -12.05
N TRP A 83 -14.42 6.66 -12.16
CA TRP A 83 -14.11 5.86 -13.36
C TRP A 83 -14.57 4.40 -13.26
N GLY A 84 -15.02 3.94 -12.10
CA GLY A 84 -15.51 2.56 -11.89
C GLY A 84 -14.43 1.47 -12.04
N VAL A 85 -13.17 1.83 -12.25
CA VAL A 85 -12.05 0.92 -12.48
C VAL A 85 -11.05 0.98 -11.33
N ARG A 86 -11.12 0.03 -10.40
CA ARG A 86 -10.29 0.02 -9.18
C ARG A 86 -8.89 -0.57 -9.39
N LYS A 87 -8.77 -1.51 -10.33
CA LYS A 87 -7.57 -2.33 -10.54
C LYS A 87 -6.31 -1.51 -10.90
N PRO A 88 -6.36 -0.51 -11.80
CA PRO A 88 -5.18 0.29 -12.15
C PRO A 88 -4.66 1.16 -11.00
N PHE A 89 -5.57 1.77 -10.23
CA PHE A 89 -5.20 2.61 -9.08
C PHE A 89 -4.50 1.80 -7.98
N THR A 90 -5.01 0.59 -7.69
CA THR A 90 -4.37 -0.31 -6.73
C THR A 90 -2.98 -0.76 -7.21
N VAL A 91 -2.86 -1.20 -8.47
CA VAL A 91 -1.56 -1.65 -9.01
C VAL A 91 -0.55 -0.52 -9.02
N PHE A 92 -0.95 0.68 -9.41
CA PHE A 92 -0.08 1.85 -9.41
C PHE A 92 0.42 2.19 -7.99
N GLY A 93 -0.48 2.27 -7.02
CA GLY A 93 -0.11 2.59 -5.63
C GLY A 93 0.84 1.56 -5.01
N TYR A 94 0.57 0.27 -5.22
CA TYR A 94 1.46 -0.79 -4.74
C TYR A 94 2.82 -0.81 -5.44
N SER A 95 2.84 -0.59 -6.76
CA SER A 95 4.10 -0.53 -7.53
C SER A 95 4.95 0.65 -7.08
N LEU A 96 4.32 1.81 -6.84
CA LEU A 96 5.01 2.99 -6.34
C LEU A 96 5.60 2.74 -4.95
N SER A 97 4.84 2.13 -4.03
CA SER A 97 5.36 1.73 -2.70
C SER A 97 6.54 0.75 -2.80
N ALA A 98 6.45 -0.23 -3.69
CA ALA A 98 7.50 -1.23 -3.88
C ALA A 98 8.82 -0.62 -4.40
N ILE A 99 8.75 0.46 -5.17
CA ILE A 99 9.93 1.19 -5.67
C ILE A 99 10.46 2.14 -4.60
N MET A 100 9.59 2.87 -3.89
CA MET A 100 10.03 3.85 -2.88
C MET A 100 10.76 3.22 -1.69
N LYS A 101 10.34 2.02 -1.25
CA LYS A 101 10.95 1.33 -0.10
C LYS A 101 12.47 1.07 -0.28
N PRO A 102 12.96 0.53 -1.42
CA PRO A 102 14.38 0.44 -1.73
C PRO A 102 15.12 1.78 -1.85
N LEU A 103 14.46 2.85 -2.32
CA LEU A 103 15.10 4.16 -2.43
C LEU A 103 15.51 4.71 -1.06
N LEU A 104 14.80 4.35 0.01
CA LEU A 104 15.17 4.73 1.38
C LEU A 104 16.58 4.23 1.77
N ALA A 105 17.05 3.12 1.18
CA ALA A 105 18.40 2.60 1.45
C ALA A 105 19.52 3.51 0.90
N PHE A 106 19.20 4.40 -0.03
CA PHE A 106 20.14 5.37 -0.61
C PHE A 106 20.10 6.74 0.07
N THR A 107 19.27 6.89 1.10
CA THR A 107 19.13 8.16 1.83
C THR A 107 20.36 8.41 2.69
N THR A 108 21.11 9.46 2.39
CA THR A 108 22.31 9.88 3.12
C THR A 108 22.07 11.10 4.01
N ALA A 109 20.93 11.79 3.86
CA ALA A 109 20.66 13.04 4.57
C ALA A 109 19.19 13.24 4.96
N PRO A 110 18.90 13.94 6.08
CA PRO A 110 17.53 14.08 6.61
C PRO A 110 16.53 14.77 5.67
N TRP A 111 16.98 15.74 4.86
CA TRP A 111 16.11 16.44 3.91
C TRP A 111 15.71 15.59 2.71
N GLN A 112 16.37 14.45 2.47
CA GLN A 112 15.99 13.52 1.40
C GLN A 112 14.80 12.63 1.79
N VAL A 113 14.42 12.61 3.06
CA VAL A 113 13.26 11.88 3.59
C VAL A 113 11.96 12.67 3.41
N LEU A 114 12.07 13.99 3.19
CA LEU A 114 10.94 14.90 2.99
C LEU A 114 10.30 14.76 1.61
#